data_AF-A0A258YUJ6-F1
#
_entry.id   AF-A0A258YUJ6-F1
#
_cell.length_a   1.000
_cell.length_b   1.000
_cell.length_c   1.000
_cell.angle_alpha   90.00
_cell.angle_beta   90.00
_cell.angle_gamma   90.00
#
_symmetry.space_group_name_H-M   'P 1'
#
loop_
_entity.id
_entity.type
_entity.pdbx_description
1 polymer ?
#
loop_
_entity_poly.entity_id
_entity_poly.type
_entity_poly.pdbx_seq_one_letter_code
_entity_poly.pdbx_strand_id
1 'polypeptide(L)'
;MSKPRDPKNLVVGLDIGTSKIVCIVAEINDAGTLDIIGMGTHPSRGLRRGVVVNIEATVNAIQRALEEAELMADCKIREVFTGIAGSHIKSFNSHGMYAIKDKEISQMDVDRVVDTARAVNIPTDQQILHTIPQEFIVDGQEDVRDPLGMSAVRLEVKVHIVTGAVSAAQNIIKCVRRCGIEVGDLVLQPLASAMAVLTEDEKELGVCLVDIGGGTTDIAVFTDGAIRHTAVIPVAGDQVNNDIAVALRTPPKEAEDIKIQYGCALRQLADARDMIEVPGIGDRPPRTLSKQTLAEFIEPRMEELYSLVQAELRRSGFEELLSSGIVITGGS
;
A
#
# COMPACT_ATOMS: atom_id res chain seq x y z
N MET A 1 20.11 -2.58 33.67
CA MET A 1 20.64 -1.80 32.55
C MET A 1 20.53 -2.67 31.32
N SER A 2 19.57 -2.38 30.43
CA SER A 2 19.50 -3.02 29.12
C SER A 2 20.77 -2.69 28.35
N LYS A 3 21.34 -3.67 27.65
CA LYS A 3 22.41 -3.41 26.69
C LYS A 3 21.87 -2.44 25.63
N PRO A 4 22.63 -1.42 25.19
CA PRO A 4 22.25 -0.64 24.03
C PRO A 4 22.09 -1.58 22.84
N ARG A 5 20.91 -1.59 22.22
CA ARG A 5 20.59 -2.40 21.04
C ARG A 5 21.51 -2.00 19.88
N ASP A 6 22.06 -2.97 19.16
CA ASP A 6 22.89 -2.70 17.99
C ASP A 6 21.98 -2.13 16.88
N PRO A 7 22.22 -0.90 16.39
CA PRO A 7 21.40 -0.29 15.34
C PRO A 7 21.36 -1.12 14.04
N LYS A 8 22.25 -2.11 13.84
CA LYS A 8 22.28 -2.95 12.64
C LYS A 8 21.12 -3.94 12.48
N ASN A 9 20.34 -4.20 13.53
CA ASN A 9 19.22 -5.15 13.48
C ASN A 9 17.84 -4.48 13.48
N LEU A 10 17.78 -3.15 13.30
CA LEU A 10 16.50 -2.43 13.30
C LEU A 10 16.00 -2.21 11.88
N VAL A 11 14.72 -2.53 11.66
CA VAL A 11 13.98 -2.20 10.45
C VAL A 11 12.86 -1.24 10.83
N VAL A 12 12.74 -0.13 10.11
CA VAL A 12 11.73 0.88 10.41
C VAL A 12 10.86 1.10 9.19
N GLY A 13 9.57 0.77 9.34
CA GLY A 13 8.54 1.08 8.35
C GLY A 13 7.89 2.42 8.65
N LEU A 14 7.75 3.27 7.64
CA LEU A 14 7.02 4.53 7.71
C LEU A 14 5.91 4.54 6.66
N ASP A 15 4.66 4.44 7.11
CA ASP A 15 3.49 4.61 6.25
C ASP A 15 3.01 6.06 6.32
N ILE A 16 3.16 6.79 5.21
CA ILE A 16 2.71 8.18 5.08
C ILE A 16 1.34 8.20 4.40
N GLY A 17 0.31 7.87 5.18
CA GLY A 17 -1.06 7.79 4.71
C GLY A 17 -1.79 9.14 4.60
N THR A 18 -2.90 9.12 3.86
CA THR A 18 -3.79 10.29 3.72
C THR A 18 -4.51 10.64 5.04
N SER A 19 -4.95 9.62 5.81
CA SER A 19 -5.66 9.83 7.08
C SER A 19 -4.71 9.94 8.27
N LYS A 20 -3.68 9.08 8.33
CA LYS A 20 -2.69 9.03 9.41
C LYS A 20 -1.31 8.64 8.87
N ILE A 21 -0.29 8.97 9.63
CA ILE A 21 1.07 8.48 9.45
C ILE A 21 1.35 7.46 10.55
N VAL A 22 1.91 6.32 10.19
CA VAL A 22 2.27 5.24 11.12
C VAL A 22 3.75 4.93 10.97
N CYS A 23 4.47 4.89 12.07
CA CYS A 23 5.85 4.43 12.13
C CYS A 23 5.92 3.15 12.98
N ILE A 24 6.57 2.12 12.47
CA ILE A 24 6.79 0.85 13.17
C ILE A 24 8.28 0.58 13.20
N VAL A 25 8.80 0.26 14.38
CA VAL A 25 10.18 -0.16 14.61
C VAL A 25 10.15 -1.64 14.97
N ALA A 26 10.87 -2.44 14.18
CA ALA A 26 11.04 -3.87 14.41
C ALA A 26 12.53 -4.21 14.59
N GLU A 27 12.79 -5.19 15.45
CA GLU A 27 14.10 -5.80 15.65
C GLU A 27 14.11 -7.17 14.93
N ILE A 28 15.14 -7.43 14.12
CA ILE A 28 15.36 -8.75 13.54
C ILE A 28 16.01 -9.62 14.60
N ASN A 29 15.32 -10.69 15.00
CA ASN A 29 15.85 -11.63 15.98
C ASN A 29 16.76 -12.69 15.35
N ASP A 30 17.38 -13.55 16.18
CA ASP A 30 18.33 -14.57 15.73
C ASP A 30 17.71 -15.61 14.75
N ALA A 31 16.38 -15.75 14.75
CA ALA A 31 15.66 -16.62 13.81
C ALA A 31 15.34 -15.94 12.47
N GLY A 32 15.70 -14.66 12.31
CA GLY A 32 15.39 -13.85 11.13
C GLY A 32 13.95 -13.34 11.08
N THR A 33 13.20 -13.43 12.18
CA THR A 33 11.83 -12.89 12.24
C THR A 33 11.81 -11.48 12.82
N LEU A 34 10.75 -10.72 12.52
CA LEU A 34 10.59 -9.33 12.97
C LEU A 34 9.81 -9.28 14.28
N ASP A 35 10.43 -8.74 15.31
CA ASP A 35 9.79 -8.43 16.59
C ASP A 35 9.49 -6.93 16.67
N ILE A 36 8.19 -6.56 16.74
CA ILE A 36 7.78 -5.16 16.87
C ILE A 36 8.16 -4.64 18.25
N ILE A 37 9.03 -3.63 18.31
CA ILE A 37 9.53 -3.03 19.56
C ILE A 37 9.07 -1.59 19.77
N GLY A 38 8.55 -0.93 18.74
CA GLY A 38 8.00 0.42 18.84
C GLY A 38 6.99 0.72 17.75
N MET A 39 6.01 1.56 18.09
CA MET A 39 5.01 2.06 17.17
C MET A 39 4.68 3.50 17.53
N GLY A 40 4.48 4.33 16.52
CA GLY A 40 3.99 5.68 16.68
C GLY A 40 3.01 6.05 15.57
N THR A 41 2.02 6.87 15.89
CA THR A 41 0.97 7.24 14.94
C THR A 41 0.55 8.69 15.11
N HIS A 42 0.30 9.38 14.01
CA HIS A 42 -0.22 10.74 14.07
C HIS A 42 -1.21 11.02 12.93
N PRO A 43 -2.33 11.73 13.19
CA PRO A 43 -3.24 12.15 12.13
C PRO A 43 -2.52 12.97 11.05
N SER A 44 -2.85 12.72 9.79
CA SER A 44 -2.27 13.39 8.63
C SER A 44 -3.22 14.46 8.11
N ARG A 45 -2.67 15.64 7.77
CA ARG A 45 -3.38 16.73 7.10
C ARG A 45 -2.59 17.28 5.90
N GLY A 46 -1.45 16.67 5.61
CA GLY A 46 -0.53 17.10 4.57
C GLY A 46 -0.69 16.36 3.25
N LEU A 47 -1.51 15.30 3.23
CA LEU A 47 -1.73 14.44 2.08
C LEU A 47 -3.17 14.49 1.60
N ARG A 48 -3.34 14.27 0.29
CA ARG A 48 -4.64 14.08 -0.34
C ARG A 48 -4.50 13.01 -1.42
N ARG A 49 -5.23 11.90 -1.27
CA ARG A 49 -5.26 10.78 -2.25
C ARG A 49 -3.85 10.28 -2.62
N GLY A 50 -3.01 10.07 -1.60
CA GLY A 50 -1.62 9.59 -1.76
C GLY A 50 -0.61 10.65 -2.22
N VAL A 51 -1.03 11.91 -2.44
CA VAL A 51 -0.11 12.99 -2.87
C VAL A 51 0.08 14.01 -1.75
N VAL A 52 1.33 14.38 -1.50
CA VAL A 52 1.68 15.44 -0.55
C VAL A 52 1.26 16.81 -1.10
N VAL A 53 0.32 17.47 -0.42
CA VAL A 53 -0.20 18.80 -0.76
C VAL A 53 0.30 19.89 0.18
N ASN A 54 0.79 19.52 1.37
CA ASN A 54 1.40 20.44 2.33
C ASN A 54 2.61 19.79 3.01
N ILE A 55 3.81 20.24 2.64
CA ILE A 55 5.08 19.71 3.15
C ILE A 55 5.21 19.94 4.66
N GLU A 56 4.95 21.15 5.16
CA GLU A 56 5.12 21.46 6.59
C GLU A 56 4.20 20.61 7.47
N ALA A 57 2.93 20.47 7.07
CA ALA A 57 1.98 19.63 7.80
C ALA A 57 2.41 18.15 7.79
N THR A 58 2.96 17.67 6.67
CA THR A 58 3.47 16.30 6.55
C THR A 58 4.71 16.08 7.41
N VAL A 59 5.69 16.99 7.36
CA VAL A 59 6.92 16.93 8.17
C VAL A 59 6.56 16.87 9.66
N ASN A 60 5.68 17.76 10.13
CA ASN A 60 5.24 17.76 11.52
C ASN A 60 4.58 16.43 11.92
N ALA A 61 3.72 15.88 11.07
CA ALA A 61 3.06 14.60 11.36
C ALA A 61 4.05 13.42 11.39
N ILE A 62 5.03 13.40 10.48
CA ILE A 62 6.10 12.39 10.48
C ILE A 62 6.93 12.48 11.76
N GLN A 63 7.35 13.69 12.15
CA GLN A 63 8.12 13.90 13.38
C GLN A 63 7.40 13.36 14.61
N ARG A 64 6.08 13.60 14.73
CA ARG A 64 5.29 13.08 15.85
C ARG A 64 5.22 11.56 15.88
N ALA A 65 4.98 10.92 14.73
CA ALA A 65 4.95 9.47 14.65
C ALA A 65 6.34 8.85 14.96
N LEU A 66 7.42 9.47 14.49
CA LEU A 66 8.80 9.05 14.80
C LEU A 66 9.13 9.21 16.29
N GLU A 67 8.79 10.35 16.91
CA GLU A 67 9.03 10.63 18.33
C GLU A 67 8.37 9.56 19.23
N GLU A 68 7.12 9.20 18.94
CA GLU A 68 6.38 8.19 19.69
C GLU A 68 7.00 6.79 19.49
N ALA A 69 7.37 6.44 18.26
CA ALA A 69 8.00 5.16 17.95
C ALA A 69 9.39 5.02 18.60
N GLU A 70 10.23 6.07 18.55
CA GLU A 70 11.54 6.12 19.21
C GLU A 70 11.43 5.97 20.73
N LEU A 71 10.44 6.64 21.34
CA LEU A 71 10.20 6.57 22.78
C LEU A 71 9.80 5.15 23.20
N MET A 72 8.92 4.50 22.45
CA MET A 72 8.46 3.14 22.73
C MET A 72 9.58 2.11 22.54
N ALA A 73 10.40 2.26 21.49
CA ALA A 73 11.50 1.36 21.16
C ALA A 73 12.79 1.61 21.99
N ASP A 74 12.87 2.74 22.69
CA ASP A 74 14.09 3.24 23.35
C ASP A 74 15.29 3.27 22.39
N CYS A 75 15.07 3.84 21.19
CA CYS A 75 16.08 3.86 20.13
C CYS A 75 16.13 5.21 19.38
N LYS A 76 17.11 5.33 18.47
CA LYS A 76 17.17 6.42 17.50
C LYS A 76 17.01 5.89 16.09
N ILE A 77 16.00 6.39 15.39
CA ILE A 77 15.71 6.06 13.99
C ILE A 77 16.65 6.92 13.12
N ARG A 78 17.28 6.30 12.13
CA ARG A 78 18.19 6.99 11.19
C ARG A 78 17.79 6.82 9.74
N GLU A 79 17.18 5.68 9.44
CA GLU A 79 16.74 5.29 8.10
C GLU A 79 15.36 4.64 8.21
N VAL A 80 14.51 4.85 7.21
CA VAL A 80 13.19 4.24 7.10
C VAL A 80 12.96 3.69 5.69
N PHE A 81 12.14 2.64 5.61
CA PHE A 81 11.48 2.22 4.39
C PHE A 81 10.08 2.82 4.38
N THR A 82 9.74 3.58 3.33
CA THR A 82 8.47 4.33 3.30
C THR A 82 7.61 3.95 2.11
N GLY A 83 6.31 3.86 2.34
CA GLY A 83 5.33 3.55 1.31
C GLY A 83 5.11 4.71 0.32
N ILE A 84 4.79 4.38 -0.92
CA ILE A 84 4.24 5.30 -1.93
C ILE A 84 3.00 4.68 -2.59
N ALA A 85 1.95 5.49 -2.72
CA ALA A 85 0.73 5.18 -3.47
C ALA A 85 0.09 6.45 -4.01
N GLY A 86 -0.99 6.29 -4.78
CA GLY A 86 -1.73 7.40 -5.36
C GLY A 86 -1.96 7.22 -6.86
N SER A 87 -2.84 8.04 -7.42
CA SER A 87 -3.24 7.96 -8.84
C SER A 87 -2.11 8.30 -9.83
N HIS A 88 -0.93 8.64 -9.34
CA HIS A 88 0.28 8.90 -10.12
C HIS A 88 1.14 7.65 -10.31
N ILE A 89 0.78 6.54 -9.65
CA ILE A 89 1.35 5.22 -9.87
C ILE A 89 0.75 4.61 -11.13
N LYS A 90 1.60 4.00 -11.94
CA LYS A 90 1.23 3.23 -13.12
C LYS A 90 2.00 1.93 -13.11
N SER A 91 1.46 0.92 -13.77
CA SER A 91 2.18 -0.32 -13.98
C SER A 91 1.88 -0.91 -15.35
N PHE A 92 2.80 -1.74 -15.81
CA PHE A 92 2.67 -2.48 -17.06
C PHE A 92 3.66 -3.66 -17.06
N ASN A 93 3.37 -4.66 -17.89
CA ASN A 93 4.24 -5.81 -18.06
C ASN A 93 5.22 -5.59 -19.22
N SER A 94 6.45 -6.05 -19.05
CA SER A 94 7.52 -5.98 -20.05
C SER A 94 8.23 -7.32 -20.18
N HIS A 95 8.93 -7.52 -21.28
CA HIS A 95 9.63 -8.75 -21.59
C HIS A 95 11.07 -8.44 -22.01
N GLY A 96 12.03 -9.15 -21.43
CA GLY A 96 13.46 -9.04 -21.73
C GLY A 96 14.04 -10.37 -22.19
N MET A 97 15.16 -10.31 -22.93
CA MET A 97 15.86 -11.48 -23.44
C MET A 97 17.36 -11.23 -23.44
N TYR A 98 18.12 -12.23 -23.00
CA TYR A 98 19.57 -12.20 -22.95
C TYR A 98 20.17 -13.53 -23.43
N ALA A 99 21.27 -13.45 -24.19
CA ALA A 99 21.99 -14.63 -24.67
C ALA A 99 23.08 -15.03 -23.67
N ILE A 100 23.09 -16.30 -23.27
CA ILE A 100 24.01 -16.87 -22.29
C ILE A 100 25.29 -17.31 -22.99
N LYS A 101 26.44 -16.87 -22.48
CA LYS A 101 27.76 -17.16 -23.09
C LYS A 101 28.42 -18.40 -22.52
N ASP A 102 28.40 -18.55 -21.20
CA ASP A 102 29.17 -19.57 -20.49
C ASP A 102 28.35 -20.85 -20.23
N LYS A 103 27.29 -21.06 -21.02
CA LYS A 103 26.33 -22.18 -21.00
C LYS A 103 25.58 -22.40 -19.68
N GLU A 104 26.03 -21.83 -18.56
CA GLU A 104 25.38 -21.84 -17.27
C GLU A 104 24.95 -20.41 -16.91
N ILE A 105 23.74 -20.25 -16.38
CA ILE A 105 23.17 -18.96 -16.01
C ILE A 105 23.80 -18.49 -14.70
N SER A 106 24.46 -17.34 -14.75
CA SER A 106 25.00 -16.66 -13.57
C SER A 106 24.06 -15.56 -13.05
N GLN A 107 24.29 -15.07 -11.83
CA GLN A 107 23.54 -13.92 -11.30
C GLN A 107 23.69 -12.69 -12.20
N MET A 108 24.87 -12.49 -12.81
CA MET A 108 25.09 -11.40 -13.75
C MET A 108 24.20 -11.52 -15.00
N ASP A 109 23.87 -12.74 -15.44
CA ASP A 109 22.97 -12.94 -16.57
C ASP A 109 21.51 -12.66 -16.18
N VAL A 110 21.12 -13.03 -14.95
CA VAL A 110 19.81 -12.68 -14.37
C VAL A 110 19.64 -11.17 -14.28
N ASP A 111 20.63 -10.46 -13.73
CA ASP A 111 20.60 -9.00 -13.61
C ASP A 111 20.50 -8.34 -15.00
N ARG A 112 21.28 -8.86 -15.97
CA ARG A 112 21.26 -8.35 -17.35
C ARG A 112 19.95 -8.59 -18.06
N VAL A 113 19.32 -9.77 -17.93
CA VAL A 113 18.03 -10.02 -18.59
C VAL A 113 16.95 -9.13 -18.01
N VAL A 114 16.95 -8.89 -16.69
CA VAL A 114 16.04 -7.94 -16.04
C VAL A 114 16.28 -6.52 -16.53
N ASP A 115 17.53 -6.09 -16.68
CA ASP A 115 17.88 -4.78 -17.26
C ASP A 115 17.35 -4.64 -18.69
N THR A 116 17.38 -5.69 -19.51
CA THR A 116 16.79 -5.65 -20.86
C THR A 116 15.28 -5.45 -20.82
N ALA A 117 14.58 -6.11 -19.89
CA ALA A 117 13.13 -5.96 -19.72
C ALA A 117 12.77 -4.55 -19.21
N ARG A 118 13.66 -3.93 -18.42
CA ARG A 118 13.55 -2.57 -17.90
C ARG A 118 13.82 -1.48 -18.94
N ALA A 119 14.41 -1.82 -20.09
CA ALA A 119 14.80 -0.87 -21.14
C ALA A 119 13.62 -0.38 -22.00
N VAL A 120 12.62 0.20 -21.33
CA VAL A 120 11.39 0.73 -21.91
C VAL A 120 11.35 2.25 -21.84
N ASN A 121 10.62 2.89 -22.75
CA ASN A 121 10.48 4.34 -22.75
C ASN A 121 9.57 4.78 -21.60
N ILE A 122 10.18 5.32 -20.54
CA ILE A 122 9.47 5.94 -19.42
C ILE A 122 9.35 7.44 -19.66
N PRO A 123 8.15 8.04 -19.50
CA PRO A 123 7.98 9.49 -19.54
C PRO A 123 8.93 10.21 -18.57
N THR A 124 9.42 11.38 -18.93
CA THR A 124 10.43 12.11 -18.14
C THR A 124 9.94 12.59 -16.78
N ASP A 125 8.62 12.67 -16.59
CA ASP A 125 7.96 13.00 -15.32
C ASP A 125 7.71 11.77 -14.44
N GLN A 126 8.08 10.57 -14.91
CA GLN A 126 7.92 9.29 -14.24
C GLN A 126 9.29 8.65 -13.96
N GLN A 127 9.37 7.83 -12.91
CA GLN A 127 10.51 6.97 -12.63
C GLN A 127 10.04 5.57 -12.28
N ILE A 128 10.89 4.58 -12.55
CA ILE A 128 10.66 3.20 -12.15
C ILE A 128 10.87 3.10 -10.64
N LEU A 129 9.83 2.64 -9.94
CA LEU A 129 9.86 2.35 -8.50
C LEU A 129 10.26 0.89 -8.28
N HIS A 130 9.60 -0.03 -8.99
CA HIS A 130 9.83 -1.48 -8.85
C HIS A 130 9.92 -2.14 -10.22
N THR A 131 10.77 -3.15 -10.33
CA THR A 131 10.82 -4.08 -11.47
C THR A 131 10.79 -5.48 -10.88
N ILE A 132 9.64 -6.13 -10.99
CA ILE A 132 9.35 -7.37 -10.28
C ILE A 132 9.34 -8.51 -11.30
N PRO A 133 10.30 -9.45 -11.27
CA PRO A 133 10.25 -10.64 -12.11
C PRO A 133 8.97 -11.44 -11.83
N GLN A 134 8.28 -11.83 -12.90
CA GLN A 134 7.09 -12.68 -12.83
C GLN A 134 7.45 -14.14 -13.11
N GLU A 135 8.25 -14.36 -14.15
CA GLU A 135 8.70 -15.67 -14.58
C GLU A 135 9.96 -15.52 -15.44
N PHE A 136 10.81 -16.53 -15.41
CA PHE A 136 11.89 -16.71 -16.36
C PHE A 136 11.53 -17.80 -17.37
N ILE A 137 12.09 -17.67 -18.57
CA ILE A 137 11.95 -18.65 -19.64
C ILE A 137 13.35 -19.05 -20.07
N VAL A 138 13.66 -20.35 -20.01
CA VAL A 138 15.00 -20.89 -20.28
C VAL A 138 14.95 -21.76 -21.52
N ASP A 139 15.59 -21.34 -22.61
CA ASP A 139 15.57 -22.02 -23.92
C ASP A 139 14.14 -22.41 -24.40
N GLY A 140 13.14 -21.58 -24.07
CA GLY A 140 11.73 -21.79 -24.41
C GLY A 140 10.92 -22.59 -23.39
N GLN A 141 11.54 -23.07 -22.30
CA GLN A 141 10.82 -23.63 -21.16
C GLN A 141 10.29 -22.50 -20.28
N GLU A 142 8.96 -22.37 -20.19
CA GLU A 142 8.27 -21.40 -19.35
C GLU A 142 8.23 -21.83 -17.86
N ASP A 143 7.68 -20.95 -17.01
CA ASP A 143 7.46 -21.15 -15.57
C ASP A 143 8.73 -21.46 -14.73
N VAL A 144 9.88 -20.95 -15.16
CA VAL A 144 11.12 -21.04 -14.36
C VAL A 144 11.13 -19.92 -13.32
N ARG A 145 11.10 -20.26 -12.03
CA ARG A 145 11.16 -19.26 -10.93
C ARG A 145 12.59 -18.80 -10.63
N ASP A 146 13.52 -19.75 -10.57
CA ASP A 146 14.93 -19.49 -10.31
C ASP A 146 15.78 -20.14 -11.42
N PRO A 147 16.31 -19.35 -12.37
CA PRO A 147 17.11 -19.86 -13.46
C PRO A 147 18.59 -20.03 -13.08
N LEU A 148 19.02 -19.62 -11.88
CA LEU A 148 20.43 -19.59 -11.49
C LEU A 148 21.04 -21.01 -11.49
N GLY A 149 22.17 -21.16 -12.19
CA GLY A 149 22.84 -22.47 -12.33
C GLY A 149 22.23 -23.40 -13.39
N MET A 150 21.13 -23.02 -14.04
CA MET A 150 20.61 -23.79 -15.16
C MET A 150 21.50 -23.63 -16.39
N SER A 151 21.61 -24.71 -17.19
CA SER A 151 22.29 -24.63 -18.47
C SER A 151 21.36 -24.08 -19.55
N ALA A 152 21.79 -23.04 -20.27
CA ALA A 152 20.98 -22.38 -21.27
C ALA A 152 21.81 -21.70 -22.35
N VAL A 153 21.20 -21.49 -23.52
CA VAL A 153 21.72 -20.58 -24.56
C VAL A 153 20.99 -19.23 -24.51
N ARG A 154 19.73 -19.23 -24.09
CA ARG A 154 18.85 -18.06 -24.05
C ARG A 154 18.06 -18.03 -22.75
N LEU A 155 18.09 -16.87 -22.11
CA LEU A 155 17.29 -16.54 -20.94
C LEU A 155 16.34 -15.40 -21.30
N GLU A 156 15.06 -15.55 -20.99
CA GLU A 156 14.05 -14.50 -21.11
C GLU A 156 13.39 -14.28 -19.76
N VAL A 157 12.78 -13.11 -19.58
CA VAL A 157 12.09 -12.73 -18.35
C VAL A 157 10.85 -11.92 -18.67
N LYS A 158 9.73 -12.25 -18.03
CA LYS A 158 8.57 -11.35 -17.94
C LYS A 158 8.65 -10.60 -16.62
N VAL A 159 8.45 -9.29 -16.65
CA VAL A 159 8.52 -8.43 -15.45
C VAL A 159 7.27 -7.56 -15.35
N HIS A 160 6.84 -7.30 -14.11
CA HIS A 160 5.91 -6.24 -13.78
C HIS A 160 6.70 -4.97 -13.42
N ILE A 161 6.55 -3.92 -14.24
CA ILE A 161 7.20 -2.63 -14.00
C ILE A 161 6.18 -1.70 -13.35
N VAL A 162 6.58 -1.09 -12.24
CA VAL A 162 5.82 -0.06 -11.54
C VAL A 162 6.54 1.26 -11.68
N THR A 163 5.84 2.29 -12.15
CA THR A 163 6.34 3.67 -12.22
C THR A 163 5.52 4.60 -11.36
N GLY A 164 6.14 5.70 -10.94
CA GLY A 164 5.46 6.78 -10.24
C GLY A 164 6.00 8.14 -10.64
N ALA A 165 5.19 9.18 -10.45
CA ALA A 165 5.61 10.55 -10.69
C ALA A 165 6.85 10.92 -9.86
N VAL A 166 7.87 11.44 -10.52
CA VAL A 166 9.14 11.86 -9.90
C VAL A 166 8.89 12.88 -8.79
N SER A 167 8.00 13.85 -9.04
CA SER A 167 7.66 14.91 -8.08
C SER A 167 7.01 14.37 -6.81
N ALA A 168 6.14 13.36 -6.91
CA ALA A 168 5.47 12.77 -5.76
C ALA A 168 6.46 12.02 -4.86
N ALA A 169 7.31 11.18 -5.46
CA ALA A 169 8.38 10.48 -4.75
C ALA A 169 9.38 11.44 -4.09
N GLN A 170 9.80 12.49 -4.81
CA GLN A 170 10.69 13.51 -4.27
C GLN A 170 10.07 14.27 -3.08
N ASN A 171 8.77 14.56 -3.13
CA ASN A 171 8.08 15.21 -2.02
C ASN A 171 8.04 14.33 -0.75
N ILE A 172 7.80 13.03 -0.91
CA ILE A 172 7.88 12.07 0.19
C ILE A 172 9.30 12.05 0.79
N ILE A 173 10.33 11.84 -0.04
CA ILE A 173 11.73 11.82 0.39
C ILE A 173 12.11 13.13 1.08
N LYS A 174 11.68 14.26 0.55
CA LYS A 174 11.92 15.58 1.14
C LYS A 174 11.29 15.71 2.52
N CYS A 175 10.06 15.24 2.71
CA CYS A 175 9.40 15.27 4.02
C CYS A 175 10.18 14.44 5.05
N VAL A 176 10.59 13.21 4.69
CA VAL A 176 11.36 12.33 5.59
C VAL A 176 12.73 12.95 5.93
N ARG A 177 13.49 13.42 4.93
CA ARG A 177 14.80 14.05 5.15
C ARG A 177 14.76 15.31 6.00
N ARG A 178 13.68 16.09 5.90
CA ARG A 178 13.47 17.26 6.77
C ARG A 178 13.24 16.90 8.24
N CYS A 179 12.93 15.63 8.53
CA CYS A 179 12.88 15.11 9.89
C CYS A 179 14.25 14.63 10.40
N GLY A 180 15.32 14.73 9.57
CA GLY A 180 16.65 14.24 9.90
C GLY A 180 16.86 12.74 9.68
N ILE A 181 15.99 12.11 8.87
CA ILE A 181 15.96 10.66 8.62
C ILE A 181 16.25 10.40 7.13
N GLU A 182 17.03 9.37 6.83
CA GLU A 182 17.24 8.91 5.46
C GLU A 182 16.13 7.95 4.99
N VAL A 183 15.91 7.91 3.68
CA VAL A 183 14.99 6.94 3.05
C VAL A 183 15.84 5.84 2.44
N GLY A 184 15.72 4.63 2.97
CA GLY A 184 16.39 3.45 2.44
C GLY A 184 15.78 3.04 1.10
N ASP A 185 14.45 2.95 1.04
CA ASP A 185 13.72 2.68 -0.21
C ASP A 185 12.27 3.20 -0.19
N LEU A 186 11.69 3.36 -1.38
CA LEU A 186 10.28 3.67 -1.61
C LEU A 186 9.53 2.41 -2.06
N VAL A 187 8.69 1.89 -1.19
CA VAL A 187 7.96 0.63 -1.44
C VAL A 187 6.57 0.94 -1.97
N LEU A 188 6.14 0.25 -3.04
CA LEU A 188 4.77 0.32 -3.51
C LEU A 188 3.84 -0.26 -2.42
N GLN A 189 2.88 0.54 -1.92
CA GLN A 189 2.03 0.11 -0.80
C GLN A 189 1.25 -1.19 -1.04
N PRO A 190 0.53 -1.40 -2.18
CA PRO A 190 -0.17 -2.67 -2.38
C PRO A 190 0.77 -3.88 -2.46
N LEU A 191 2.04 -3.71 -2.83
CA LEU A 191 3.03 -4.79 -2.76
C LEU A 191 3.40 -5.10 -1.30
N ALA A 192 3.65 -4.07 -0.48
CA ALA A 192 3.93 -4.24 0.94
C ALA A 192 2.76 -4.90 1.69
N SER A 193 1.53 -4.43 1.43
CA SER A 193 0.31 -4.99 2.01
C SER A 193 0.13 -6.45 1.60
N ALA A 194 0.37 -6.79 0.32
CA ALA A 194 0.30 -8.16 -0.17
C ALA A 194 1.29 -9.09 0.52
N MET A 195 2.54 -8.64 0.71
CA MET A 195 3.56 -9.42 1.42
C MET A 195 3.22 -9.65 2.89
N ALA A 196 2.45 -8.76 3.51
CA ALA A 196 2.08 -8.85 4.92
C ALA A 196 0.87 -9.77 5.17
N VAL A 197 -0.09 -9.84 4.24
CA VAL A 197 -1.39 -10.50 4.51
C VAL A 197 -1.70 -11.70 3.61
N LEU A 198 -1.09 -11.80 2.43
CA LEU A 198 -1.35 -12.92 1.51
C LEU A 198 -0.43 -14.10 1.80
N THR A 199 -1.01 -15.29 1.79
CA THR A 199 -0.30 -16.56 1.77
C THR A 199 0.24 -16.89 0.38
N GLU A 200 1.24 -17.76 0.31
CA GLU A 200 1.77 -18.23 -0.98
C GLU A 200 0.73 -19.04 -1.78
N ASP A 201 -0.11 -19.83 -1.11
CA ASP A 201 -1.19 -20.60 -1.75
C ASP A 201 -2.23 -19.67 -2.41
N GLU A 202 -2.59 -18.55 -1.76
CA GLU A 202 -3.49 -17.56 -2.34
C GLU A 202 -2.90 -16.93 -3.61
N LYS A 203 -1.60 -16.58 -3.58
CA LYS A 203 -0.88 -16.01 -4.73
C LYS A 203 -0.77 -17.02 -5.88
N GLU A 204 -0.61 -18.30 -5.57
CA GLU A 204 -0.52 -19.37 -6.56
C GLU A 204 -1.85 -19.55 -7.30
N LEU A 205 -2.95 -19.73 -6.55
CA LEU A 205 -4.27 -20.03 -7.09
C LEU A 205 -4.96 -18.84 -7.76
N GLY A 206 -4.53 -17.63 -7.44
CA GLY A 206 -5.07 -16.39 -7.97
C GLY A 206 -5.84 -15.60 -6.92
N VAL A 207 -5.36 -14.42 -6.54
CA VAL A 207 -5.95 -13.57 -5.50
C VAL A 207 -5.85 -12.10 -5.86
N CYS A 208 -6.86 -11.32 -5.49
CA CYS A 208 -6.83 -9.87 -5.55
C CYS A 208 -6.75 -9.29 -4.13
N LEU A 209 -5.68 -8.57 -3.83
CA LEU A 209 -5.62 -7.71 -2.66
C LEU A 209 -6.33 -6.38 -2.97
N VAL A 210 -7.20 -5.96 -2.06
CA VAL A 210 -7.84 -4.65 -2.06
C VAL A 210 -7.53 -3.95 -0.73
N ASP A 211 -6.61 -2.99 -0.77
CA ASP A 211 -6.23 -2.18 0.39
C ASP A 211 -7.02 -0.86 0.39
N ILE A 212 -7.99 -0.74 1.31
CA ILE A 212 -8.88 0.43 1.38
C ILE A 212 -8.35 1.41 2.42
N GLY A 213 -7.54 2.35 1.96
CA GLY A 213 -6.94 3.38 2.78
C GLY A 213 -7.88 4.56 3.08
N GLY A 214 -7.28 5.67 3.52
CA GLY A 214 -8.03 6.90 3.80
C GLY A 214 -8.42 7.69 2.54
N GLY A 215 -7.58 7.70 1.50
CA GLY A 215 -7.83 8.47 0.28
C GLY A 215 -7.59 7.71 -1.03
N THR A 216 -7.12 6.48 -0.96
CA THR A 216 -6.88 5.59 -2.09
C THR A 216 -7.33 4.19 -1.73
N THR A 217 -7.80 3.47 -2.75
CA THR A 217 -7.94 2.01 -2.69
C THR A 217 -6.92 1.43 -3.65
N ASP A 218 -6.01 0.63 -3.13
CA ASP A 218 -4.91 0.06 -3.88
C ASP A 218 -5.20 -1.41 -4.19
N ILE A 219 -4.90 -1.83 -5.42
CA ILE A 219 -5.20 -3.15 -5.95
C ILE A 219 -3.89 -3.83 -6.34
N ALA A 220 -3.71 -5.08 -5.94
CA ALA A 220 -2.68 -5.97 -6.49
C ALA A 220 -3.27 -7.35 -6.78
N VAL A 221 -3.05 -7.83 -8.00
CA VAL A 221 -3.49 -9.16 -8.45
C VAL A 221 -2.27 -10.05 -8.56
N PHE A 222 -2.39 -11.26 -7.99
CA PHE A 222 -1.40 -12.31 -8.09
C PHE A 222 -2.03 -13.53 -8.78
N THR A 223 -1.28 -14.19 -9.66
CA THR A 223 -1.57 -15.53 -10.21
C THR A 223 -0.26 -16.27 -10.43
N ASP A 224 -0.26 -17.59 -10.28
CA ASP A 224 0.93 -18.45 -10.47
C ASP A 224 2.11 -18.01 -9.59
N GLY A 225 1.80 -17.45 -8.41
CA GLY A 225 2.78 -16.99 -7.44
C GLY A 225 3.39 -15.61 -7.76
N ALA A 226 3.02 -14.98 -8.87
CA ALA A 226 3.59 -13.71 -9.33
C ALA A 226 2.55 -12.58 -9.37
N ILE A 227 3.01 -11.35 -9.12
CA ILE A 227 2.17 -10.16 -9.30
C ILE A 227 1.92 -9.92 -10.79
N ARG A 228 0.65 -9.85 -11.20
CA ARG A 228 0.26 -9.68 -12.62
C ARG A 228 -0.26 -8.28 -12.94
N HIS A 229 -0.90 -7.64 -11.96
CA HIS A 229 -1.52 -6.32 -12.13
C HIS A 229 -1.49 -5.51 -10.85
N THR A 230 -1.35 -4.19 -10.99
CA THR A 230 -1.52 -3.25 -9.88
C THR A 230 -2.29 -2.02 -10.37
N ALA A 231 -3.15 -1.48 -9.52
CA ALA A 231 -3.91 -0.27 -9.81
C ALA A 231 -4.20 0.53 -8.55
N VAL A 232 -4.49 1.82 -8.73
CA VAL A 232 -4.87 2.72 -7.64
C VAL A 232 -6.14 3.46 -8.01
N ILE A 233 -7.17 3.34 -7.18
CA ILE A 233 -8.44 4.04 -7.31
C ILE A 233 -8.43 5.23 -6.32
N PRO A 234 -8.63 6.48 -6.76
CA PRO A 234 -8.60 7.68 -5.90
C PRO A 234 -9.92 7.87 -5.10
N VAL A 235 -10.42 6.76 -4.54
CA VAL A 235 -11.68 6.62 -3.80
C VAL A 235 -11.42 5.69 -2.62
N ALA A 236 -11.76 6.12 -1.40
CA ALA A 236 -11.59 5.31 -0.20
C ALA A 236 -12.43 5.87 0.98
N GLY A 237 -11.99 5.67 2.23
CA GLY A 237 -12.72 6.04 3.43
C GLY A 237 -13.03 7.54 3.60
N ASP A 238 -12.28 8.45 2.98
CA ASP A 238 -12.56 9.90 3.02
C ASP A 238 -13.90 10.27 2.38
N GLN A 239 -14.35 9.50 1.39
CA GLN A 239 -15.65 9.70 0.75
C GLN A 239 -16.78 9.24 1.65
N VAL A 240 -16.61 8.12 2.35
CA VAL A 240 -17.56 7.66 3.38
C VAL A 240 -17.71 8.75 4.46
N ASN A 241 -16.60 9.31 4.93
CA ASN A 241 -16.62 10.40 5.90
C ASN A 241 -17.36 11.62 5.40
N ASN A 242 -17.15 11.99 4.14
CA ASN A 242 -17.80 13.13 3.54
C ASN A 242 -19.32 12.91 3.41
N ASP A 243 -19.75 11.72 3.00
CA ASP A 243 -21.17 11.38 2.88
C ASP A 243 -21.87 11.44 4.25
N ILE A 244 -21.22 10.87 5.29
CA ILE A 244 -21.68 10.99 6.68
C ILE A 244 -21.73 12.45 7.11
N ALA A 245 -20.67 13.24 6.90
CA ALA A 245 -20.60 14.63 7.32
C ALA A 245 -21.72 15.48 6.68
N VAL A 246 -22.00 15.26 5.39
CA VAL A 246 -23.04 15.99 4.65
C VAL A 246 -24.43 15.57 5.11
N ALA A 247 -24.72 14.26 5.18
CA ALA A 247 -26.01 13.74 5.59
C ALA A 247 -26.33 14.11 7.06
N LEU A 248 -25.34 13.92 7.92
CA LEU A 248 -25.42 14.17 9.36
C LEU A 248 -25.08 15.60 9.74
N ARG A 249 -24.82 16.50 8.78
CA ARG A 249 -24.54 17.93 9.00
C ARG A 249 -23.70 18.12 10.27
N THR A 250 -22.62 17.36 10.36
CA THR A 250 -21.70 17.27 11.49
C THR A 250 -20.28 17.60 11.00
N PRO A 251 -19.38 18.14 11.83
CA PRO A 251 -18.01 18.44 11.39
C PRO A 251 -17.29 17.18 10.86
N PRO A 252 -16.40 17.31 9.84
CA PRO A 252 -15.72 16.16 9.24
C PRO A 252 -14.97 15.25 10.22
N LYS A 253 -14.41 15.84 11.29
CA LYS A 253 -13.75 15.08 12.35
C LYS A 253 -14.75 14.18 13.09
N GLU A 254 -15.87 14.75 13.51
CA GLU A 254 -16.92 13.99 14.20
C GLU A 254 -17.54 12.92 13.29
N ALA A 255 -17.63 13.18 11.97
CA ALA A 255 -18.07 12.18 11.00
C ALA A 255 -17.13 10.97 10.90
N GLU A 256 -15.81 11.20 10.88
CA GLU A 256 -14.80 10.13 10.94
C GLU A 256 -14.91 9.36 12.27
N ASP A 257 -15.04 10.06 13.40
CA ASP A 257 -15.19 9.44 14.73
C ASP A 257 -16.47 8.57 14.79
N ILE A 258 -17.59 9.06 14.24
CA ILE A 258 -18.85 8.31 14.11
C ILE A 258 -18.67 7.09 13.20
N LYS A 259 -17.98 7.22 12.06
CA LYS A 259 -17.72 6.10 11.14
C LYS A 259 -16.91 5.01 11.85
N ILE A 260 -15.82 5.37 12.51
CA ILE A 260 -14.94 4.43 13.21
C ILE A 260 -15.69 3.73 14.35
N GLN A 261 -16.50 4.47 15.11
CA GLN A 261 -17.14 3.93 16.32
C GLN A 261 -18.42 3.13 16.02
N TYR A 262 -19.18 3.51 14.99
CA TYR A 262 -20.54 3.00 14.77
C TYR A 262 -20.82 2.55 13.33
N GLY A 263 -19.86 2.67 12.42
CA GLY A 263 -20.05 2.36 11.00
C GLY A 263 -20.42 0.90 10.74
N CYS A 264 -21.28 0.69 9.76
CA CYS A 264 -21.63 -0.63 9.25
C CYS A 264 -21.84 -0.52 7.74
N ALA A 265 -21.08 -1.31 6.97
CA ALA A 265 -21.12 -1.29 5.51
C ALA A 265 -22.26 -2.11 4.89
N LEU A 266 -23.02 -2.86 5.71
CA LEU A 266 -24.19 -3.63 5.28
C LEU A 266 -25.36 -3.33 6.22
N ARG A 267 -26.32 -2.52 5.78
CA ARG A 267 -27.45 -2.05 6.61
C ARG A 267 -28.22 -3.16 7.30
N GLN A 268 -28.33 -4.33 6.67
CA GLN A 268 -29.05 -5.48 7.23
C GLN A 268 -28.45 -5.98 8.56
N LEU A 269 -27.16 -5.69 8.81
CA LEU A 269 -26.48 -6.04 10.06
C LEU A 269 -26.60 -4.96 11.15
N ALA A 270 -27.11 -3.77 10.81
CA ALA A 270 -27.22 -2.65 11.73
C ALA A 270 -28.60 -2.63 12.43
N ASP A 271 -28.62 -2.61 13.76
CA ASP A 271 -29.86 -2.53 14.55
C ASP A 271 -30.48 -1.12 14.46
N ALA A 272 -31.77 -1.07 14.15
CA ALA A 272 -32.55 0.17 14.10
C ALA A 272 -32.84 0.76 15.48
N ARG A 273 -32.70 -0.05 16.55
CA ARG A 273 -32.93 0.35 17.95
C ARG A 273 -31.70 0.96 18.60
N ASP A 274 -30.52 0.66 18.07
CA ASP A 274 -29.27 1.23 18.53
C ASP A 274 -29.18 2.68 18.10
N MET A 275 -29.39 3.60 19.05
CA MET A 275 -29.31 5.03 18.82
C MET A 275 -27.91 5.55 19.10
N ILE A 276 -27.44 6.46 18.26
CA ILE A 276 -26.17 7.18 18.41
C ILE A 276 -26.44 8.68 18.48
N GLU A 277 -25.63 9.38 19.25
CA GLU A 277 -25.65 10.84 19.32
C GLU A 277 -24.71 11.44 18.27
N VAL A 278 -25.18 12.48 17.60
CA VAL A 278 -24.46 13.21 16.56
C VAL A 278 -24.33 14.67 16.96
N PRO A 279 -23.09 15.18 17.07
CA PRO A 279 -22.84 16.59 17.30
C PRO A 279 -23.47 17.47 16.21
N GLY A 280 -24.03 18.60 16.61
CA GLY A 280 -24.49 19.63 15.67
C GLY A 280 -23.32 20.48 15.14
N ILE A 281 -23.56 21.21 14.05
CA ILE A 281 -22.66 22.27 13.56
C ILE A 281 -23.07 23.63 14.13
N GLY A 282 -22.12 24.36 14.71
CA GLY A 282 -22.34 25.69 15.29
C GLY A 282 -23.25 25.62 16.50
N ASP A 283 -24.27 26.48 16.55
CA ASP A 283 -25.24 26.52 17.67
C ASP A 283 -26.36 25.47 17.57
N ARG A 284 -26.25 24.52 16.63
CA ARG A 284 -27.27 23.46 16.49
C ARG A 284 -27.12 22.43 17.62
N PRO A 285 -28.22 22.04 18.27
CA PRO A 285 -28.15 21.01 19.32
C PRO A 285 -27.74 19.65 18.72
N PRO A 286 -27.14 18.76 19.53
CA PRO A 286 -26.94 17.38 19.16
C PRO A 286 -28.27 16.70 18.78
N ARG A 287 -28.18 15.69 17.91
CA ARG A 287 -29.33 14.90 17.47
C ARG A 287 -29.05 13.42 17.62
N THR A 288 -30.09 12.61 17.71
CA THR A 288 -29.97 11.15 17.71
C THR A 288 -30.41 10.57 16.37
N LEU A 289 -29.74 9.50 15.93
CA LEU A 289 -30.16 8.65 14.83
C LEU A 289 -29.86 7.19 15.16
N SER A 290 -30.47 6.25 14.44
CA SER A 290 -30.13 4.84 14.59
C SER A 290 -28.85 4.50 13.82
N LYS A 291 -28.14 3.45 14.26
CA LYS A 291 -27.04 2.85 13.50
C LYS A 291 -27.49 2.39 12.11
N GLN A 292 -28.73 1.90 12.00
CA GLN A 292 -29.27 1.53 10.70
C GLN A 292 -29.35 2.72 9.73
N THR A 293 -29.75 3.91 10.20
CA THR A 293 -29.72 5.12 9.38
C THR A 293 -28.30 5.56 9.03
N LEU A 294 -27.31 5.37 9.92
CA LEU A 294 -25.91 5.61 9.56
C LEU A 294 -25.46 4.68 8.42
N ALA A 295 -25.83 3.40 8.48
CA ALA A 295 -25.48 2.42 7.45
C ALA A 295 -26.10 2.75 6.08
N GLU A 296 -27.26 3.42 6.03
CA GLU A 296 -27.87 3.91 4.78
C GLU A 296 -26.97 4.89 4.00
N PHE A 297 -26.00 5.53 4.66
CA PHE A 297 -25.02 6.41 4.00
C PHE A 297 -23.71 5.68 3.65
N ILE A 298 -23.34 4.66 4.42
CA ILE A 298 -22.07 3.93 4.24
C ILE A 298 -22.19 2.87 3.15
N GLU A 299 -23.25 2.06 3.19
CA GLU A 299 -23.44 0.92 2.26
C GLU A 299 -23.37 1.34 0.79
N PRO A 300 -24.10 2.37 0.30
CA PRO A 300 -24.01 2.77 -1.11
C PRO A 300 -22.62 3.23 -1.53
N ARG A 301 -21.86 3.87 -0.62
CA ARG A 301 -20.48 4.31 -0.91
C ARG A 301 -19.54 3.12 -1.03
N MET A 302 -19.71 2.11 -0.18
CA MET A 302 -18.92 0.88 -0.27
C MET A 302 -19.28 0.06 -1.51
N GLU A 303 -20.57 -0.03 -1.87
CA GLU A 303 -21.02 -0.64 -3.13
C GLU A 303 -20.42 0.06 -4.36
N GLU A 304 -20.39 1.39 -4.37
CA GLU A 304 -19.74 2.17 -5.44
C GLU A 304 -18.25 1.84 -5.51
N LEU A 305 -17.54 1.83 -4.38
CA LEU A 305 -16.12 1.50 -4.34
C LEU A 305 -15.85 0.09 -4.87
N TYR A 306 -16.60 -0.92 -4.40
CA TYR A 306 -16.44 -2.30 -4.88
C TYR A 306 -16.79 -2.44 -6.36
N SER A 307 -17.75 -1.66 -6.88
CA SER A 307 -18.05 -1.61 -8.31
C SER A 307 -16.87 -1.06 -9.13
N LEU A 308 -16.14 -0.07 -8.60
CA LEU A 308 -14.92 0.45 -9.23
C LEU A 308 -13.79 -0.58 -9.22
N VAL A 309 -13.61 -1.31 -8.12
CA VAL A 309 -12.65 -2.42 -8.03
C VAL A 309 -12.97 -3.50 -9.06
N GLN A 310 -14.24 -3.92 -9.14
CA GLN A 310 -14.68 -4.92 -10.13
C GLN A 310 -14.47 -4.42 -11.56
N ALA A 311 -14.79 -3.16 -11.85
CA ALA A 311 -14.57 -2.57 -13.17
C ALA A 311 -13.08 -2.59 -13.55
N GLU A 312 -12.18 -2.34 -12.60
CA GLU A 312 -10.74 -2.41 -12.81
C GLU A 312 -10.25 -3.85 -13.07
N LEU A 313 -10.77 -4.83 -12.33
CA LEU A 313 -10.47 -6.26 -12.56
C LEU A 313 -10.95 -6.73 -13.95
N ARG A 314 -12.13 -6.27 -14.39
CA ARG A 314 -12.64 -6.53 -15.74
C ARG A 314 -11.78 -5.91 -16.82
N ARG A 315 -11.44 -4.63 -16.64
CA ARG A 315 -10.63 -3.86 -17.59
C ARG A 315 -9.24 -4.47 -17.77
N SER A 316 -8.65 -4.98 -16.69
CA SER A 316 -7.33 -5.62 -16.70
C SER A 316 -7.36 -7.08 -17.17
N GLY A 317 -8.53 -7.72 -17.19
CA GLY A 317 -8.72 -9.09 -17.68
C GLY A 317 -8.45 -10.17 -16.63
N PHE A 318 -8.36 -9.81 -15.35
CA PHE A 318 -8.04 -10.75 -14.28
C PHE A 318 -9.24 -11.19 -13.42
N GLU A 319 -10.45 -10.65 -13.63
CA GLU A 319 -11.64 -10.98 -12.80
C GLU A 319 -11.89 -12.50 -12.71
N GLU A 320 -11.74 -13.23 -13.81
CA GLU A 320 -12.02 -14.66 -13.89
C GLU A 320 -10.87 -15.55 -13.38
N LEU A 321 -9.71 -14.96 -13.04
CA LEU A 321 -8.51 -15.68 -12.64
C LEU A 321 -8.30 -15.73 -11.10
N LEU A 322 -9.26 -15.20 -10.33
CA LEU A 322 -9.14 -15.05 -8.87
C LEU A 322 -9.72 -16.26 -8.11
N SER A 323 -9.13 -17.44 -8.25
CA SER A 323 -9.66 -18.67 -7.63
C SER A 323 -9.72 -18.61 -6.09
N SER A 324 -8.79 -17.88 -5.46
CA SER A 324 -8.76 -17.62 -4.01
C SER A 324 -9.62 -16.43 -3.60
N GLY A 325 -10.19 -15.70 -4.56
CA GLY A 325 -11.07 -14.57 -4.33
C GLY A 325 -10.33 -13.27 -4.03
N ILE A 326 -10.88 -12.50 -3.09
CA ILE A 326 -10.45 -11.15 -2.74
C ILE A 326 -10.07 -11.10 -1.27
N VAL A 327 -8.90 -10.54 -0.97
CA VAL A 327 -8.45 -10.22 0.39
C VAL A 327 -8.57 -8.71 0.59
N ILE A 328 -9.38 -8.29 1.55
CA ILE A 328 -9.57 -6.87 1.89
C ILE A 328 -8.70 -6.52 3.10
N THR A 329 -7.95 -5.43 2.99
CA THR A 329 -7.14 -4.86 4.07
C THR A 329 -7.28 -3.34 4.08
N GLY A 330 -6.45 -2.65 4.85
CA GLY A 330 -6.45 -1.20 4.97
C GLY A 330 -7.16 -0.72 6.22
N GLY A 331 -7.43 0.58 6.27
CA GLY A 331 -7.98 1.25 7.46
C GLY A 331 -9.48 1.50 7.43
N SER A 332 -10.14 1.37 6.28
CA SER A 332 -11.57 1.69 6.10
C SER A 332 -12.48 0.48 6.28
#